data_AF-A0A9E4LK42-F1
#
_entry.id   AF-A0A9E4LK42-F1
#
_cell.length_a   1.000
_cell.length_b   1.000
_cell.length_c   1.000
_cell.angle_alpha   90.00
_cell.angle_beta   90.00
_cell.angle_gamma   90.00
#
_symmetry.space_group_name_H-M   'P 1'
#
loop_
_entity.id
_entity.type
_entity.pdbx_description
1 polymer ?
#
loop_
_entity_poly.entity_id
_entity_poly.type
_entity_poly.pdbx_seq_one_letter_code
_entity_poly.pdbx_strand_id
1 'polypeptide(L)'
;MGASDAGGLTVSAWTDQLPADTTLYVELPGETRRLTLRQLLGRLFPGDAGRQAEVEARLDRNANPDLPACYAVLLALVEQWRSGLCRLSLTTGRGWGRPAHPDDPVSAHLQLPPLCRRVGQCDGADLTLTMLPAYRPLEWVVARGYAEDRQQLLDWMQSCALLYFVDKHGCAVPPPADPSLSEPCRPVVSGLYRRRCLRAAADGNHSEVAATGRRLIGAMLEETEALIDGFDLFKDARWNEDEGAAEFDTGRGADLRVVAIIAEGLDPVRSVFLLRLYDGSLDPFADQWQRLVGDPAFFDRLLEPVVNRDMPPPPEEILTAIMEDGYALLDARAEAAAASVAQAEIQRRLLDLEEGI
;
A
#
# COMPACT_ATOMS: atom_id res chain seq x y z
N MET A 1 5.93 47.02 -28.63
CA MET A 1 5.87 46.04 -29.73
C MET A 1 5.84 44.66 -29.11
N GLY A 2 4.65 44.05 -29.09
CA GLY A 2 4.39 42.77 -28.42
C GLY A 2 4.90 41.60 -29.27
N ALA A 3 5.71 40.74 -28.64
CA ALA A 3 5.99 39.43 -29.18
C ALA A 3 4.78 38.52 -28.87
N SER A 4 4.12 38.08 -29.93
CA SER A 4 3.07 37.07 -29.93
C SER A 4 3.62 35.73 -29.43
N ASP A 5 3.49 35.43 -28.13
CA ASP A 5 3.85 34.15 -27.49
C ASP A 5 2.76 33.08 -27.79
N ALA A 6 2.35 32.96 -29.06
CA ALA A 6 1.12 32.29 -29.51
C ALA A 6 1.25 30.76 -29.73
N GLY A 7 2.28 30.13 -29.18
CA GLY A 7 2.41 28.67 -29.23
C GLY A 7 1.82 28.03 -27.97
N GLY A 8 0.64 27.42 -28.07
CA GLY A 8 0.05 26.63 -26.97
C GLY A 8 0.97 25.48 -26.50
N LEU A 9 0.79 25.04 -25.26
CA LEU A 9 1.41 23.84 -24.70
C LEU A 9 0.32 22.79 -24.50
N THR A 10 0.45 21.65 -25.18
CA THR A 10 -0.43 20.50 -24.95
C THR A 10 0.22 19.62 -23.89
N VAL A 11 -0.50 19.39 -22.78
CA VAL A 11 -0.06 18.48 -21.72
C VAL A 11 -0.92 17.22 -21.75
N SER A 12 -0.27 16.07 -21.86
CA SER A 12 -0.89 14.76 -21.66
C SER A 12 -0.43 14.20 -20.32
N ALA A 13 -1.34 13.83 -19.42
CA ALA A 13 -1.01 13.29 -18.11
C ALA A 13 -1.64 11.91 -17.90
N TRP A 14 -0.86 10.96 -17.38
CA TRP A 14 -1.28 9.59 -17.11
C TRP A 14 -0.69 9.08 -15.80
N THR A 15 -1.40 8.14 -15.17
CA THR A 15 -1.00 7.40 -13.96
C THR A 15 -1.48 5.95 -14.10
N ASP A 16 -0.84 5.02 -13.40
CA ASP A 16 -1.22 3.59 -13.35
C ASP A 16 -2.61 3.34 -12.72
N GLN A 17 -3.17 4.35 -12.05
CA GLN A 17 -4.54 4.34 -11.54
C GLN A 17 -5.60 4.61 -12.62
N LEU A 18 -5.18 4.94 -13.86
CA LEU A 18 -6.07 5.08 -15.01
C LEU A 18 -5.90 3.88 -15.94
N PRO A 19 -6.96 3.48 -16.69
CA PRO A 19 -6.83 2.51 -17.78
C PRO A 19 -5.71 2.91 -18.75
N ALA A 20 -5.04 1.93 -19.36
CA ALA A 20 -3.83 2.15 -20.16
C ALA A 20 -4.08 3.00 -21.43
N ASP A 21 -5.30 3.00 -21.94
CA ASP A 21 -5.77 3.77 -23.09
C ASP A 21 -6.30 5.16 -22.69
N THR A 22 -6.54 5.40 -21.40
CA THR A 22 -7.06 6.65 -20.87
C THR A 22 -5.94 7.63 -20.58
N THR A 23 -6.09 8.91 -20.92
CA THR A 23 -5.09 9.94 -20.64
C THR A 23 -5.77 11.29 -20.55
N LEU A 24 -5.39 12.11 -19.57
CA LEU A 24 -5.87 13.48 -19.46
C LEU A 24 -5.13 14.34 -20.48
N TYR A 25 -5.88 15.12 -21.27
CA TYR A 25 -5.31 16.09 -22.22
C TYR A 25 -5.77 17.50 -21.84
N VAL A 26 -4.82 18.43 -21.70
CA VAL A 26 -5.11 19.83 -21.35
C VAL A 26 -4.27 20.77 -22.21
N GLU A 27 -4.93 21.75 -22.82
CA GLU A 27 -4.25 22.84 -23.52
C GLU A 27 -3.99 24.04 -22.60
N LEU A 28 -2.72 24.44 -22.53
CA LEU A 28 -2.26 25.52 -21.70
C LEU A 28 -1.65 26.67 -22.53
N PRO A 29 -1.71 27.92 -22.03
CA PRO A 29 -1.03 29.05 -22.66
C PRO A 29 0.49 28.81 -22.77
N GLY A 30 1.12 29.29 -23.84
CA GLY A 30 2.56 29.11 -24.11
C GLY A 30 3.50 29.59 -23.00
N GLU A 31 3.06 30.57 -22.19
CA GLU A 31 3.80 31.06 -21.02
C GLU A 31 4.12 29.95 -20.00
N THR A 32 3.31 28.88 -19.96
CA THR A 32 3.52 27.74 -19.07
C THR A 32 4.80 26.96 -19.35
N ARG A 33 5.39 27.11 -20.55
CA ARG A 33 6.70 26.53 -20.91
C ARG A 33 7.86 27.04 -20.06
N ARG A 34 7.69 28.20 -19.40
CA ARG A 34 8.71 28.83 -18.54
C ARG A 34 8.65 28.35 -17.09
N LEU A 35 7.64 27.57 -16.73
CA LEU A 35 7.44 27.06 -15.38
C LEU A 35 8.35 25.86 -15.11
N THR A 36 8.52 25.53 -13.82
CA THR A 36 8.98 24.19 -13.43
C THR A 36 7.83 23.18 -13.51
N LEU A 37 8.14 21.89 -13.56
CA LEU A 37 7.12 20.84 -13.51
C LEU A 37 6.23 20.93 -12.27
N ARG A 38 6.80 21.30 -11.10
CA ARG A 38 6.07 21.54 -9.86
C ARG A 38 5.05 22.68 -9.99
N GLN A 39 5.47 23.80 -10.59
CA GLN A 39 4.59 24.94 -10.84
C GLN A 39 3.50 24.60 -11.86
N LEU A 40 3.85 23.82 -12.89
CA LEU A 40 2.89 23.30 -13.87
C LEU A 40 1.83 22.42 -13.20
N LEU A 41 2.23 21.44 -12.37
CA LEU A 41 1.31 20.61 -11.60
C LEU A 41 0.44 21.46 -10.65
N GLY A 42 1.00 22.53 -10.09
CA GLY A 42 0.25 23.52 -9.30
C GLY A 42 -0.87 24.24 -10.06
N ARG A 43 -0.67 24.45 -11.37
CA ARG A 43 -1.69 25.07 -12.24
C ARG A 43 -2.69 24.07 -12.81
N LEU A 44 -2.23 22.88 -13.17
CA LEU A 44 -3.08 21.81 -13.68
C LEU A 44 -4.01 21.29 -12.59
N PHE A 45 -3.51 21.11 -11.37
CA PHE A 45 -4.24 20.50 -10.27
C PHE A 45 -4.25 21.45 -9.07
N PRO A 46 -4.92 22.61 -9.12
CA PRO A 46 -4.91 23.58 -8.03
C PRO A 46 -5.49 22.96 -6.73
N GLY A 47 -5.01 23.40 -5.57
CA GLY A 47 -5.54 22.95 -4.27
C GLY A 47 -6.76 23.73 -3.78
N ASP A 48 -7.32 24.61 -4.61
CA ASP A 48 -8.49 25.44 -4.31
C ASP A 48 -9.67 25.00 -5.17
N ALA A 49 -10.80 24.66 -4.54
CA ALA A 49 -12.00 24.14 -5.20
C ALA A 49 -12.52 25.09 -6.30
N GLY A 50 -12.41 26.41 -6.10
CA GLY A 50 -12.81 27.39 -7.11
C GLY A 50 -11.98 27.26 -8.39
N ARG A 51 -10.66 27.16 -8.26
CA ARG A 51 -9.75 26.96 -9.40
C ARG A 51 -9.84 25.56 -9.99
N GLN A 52 -10.16 24.54 -9.19
CA GLN A 52 -10.42 23.19 -9.70
C GLN A 52 -11.60 23.19 -10.67
N ALA A 53 -12.71 23.85 -10.30
CA ALA A 53 -13.88 23.99 -11.16
C ALA A 53 -13.57 24.75 -12.46
N GLU A 54 -12.69 25.76 -12.42
CA GLU A 54 -12.23 26.46 -13.63
C GLU A 54 -11.47 25.55 -14.59
N VAL A 55 -10.64 24.63 -14.08
CA VAL A 55 -9.91 23.65 -14.91
C VAL A 55 -10.89 22.62 -15.48
N GLU A 56 -11.80 22.08 -14.67
CA GLU A 56 -12.80 21.11 -15.10
C GLU A 56 -13.74 21.65 -16.17
N ALA A 57 -14.09 22.94 -16.10
CA ALA A 57 -14.94 23.61 -17.10
C ALA A 57 -14.25 23.74 -18.47
N ARG A 58 -12.92 23.62 -18.53
CA ARG A 58 -12.13 23.71 -19.77
C ARG A 58 -11.88 22.34 -20.40
N LEU A 59 -12.25 21.24 -19.75
CA LEU A 59 -12.13 19.89 -20.31
C LEU A 59 -13.17 19.68 -21.41
N ASP A 60 -12.72 19.22 -22.58
CA ASP A 60 -13.61 18.95 -23.71
C ASP A 60 -14.35 17.62 -23.53
N ARG A 61 -15.47 17.68 -22.81
CA ARG A 61 -16.35 16.53 -22.53
C ARG A 61 -16.99 15.95 -23.80
N ASN A 62 -17.03 16.69 -24.90
CA ASN A 62 -17.56 16.19 -26.16
C ASN A 62 -16.53 15.30 -26.88
N ALA A 63 -15.25 15.65 -26.77
CA ALA A 63 -14.16 14.84 -27.33
C ALA A 63 -13.88 13.58 -26.50
N ASN A 64 -13.93 13.70 -25.17
CA ASN A 64 -13.81 12.55 -24.27
C ASN A 64 -14.64 12.78 -22.99
N PRO A 65 -15.75 12.03 -22.79
CA PRO A 65 -16.63 12.20 -21.64
C PRO A 65 -15.97 11.81 -20.30
N ASP A 66 -14.90 11.02 -20.32
CA ASP A 66 -14.22 10.52 -19.11
C ASP A 66 -13.18 11.51 -18.56
N LEU A 67 -12.88 12.61 -19.27
CA LEU A 67 -11.87 13.58 -18.85
C LEU A 67 -12.10 14.14 -17.42
N PRO A 68 -13.33 14.45 -16.98
CA PRO A 68 -13.56 14.88 -15.60
C PRO A 68 -13.19 13.81 -14.57
N ALA A 69 -13.51 12.54 -14.84
CA ALA A 69 -13.13 11.43 -13.97
C ALA A 69 -11.60 11.25 -13.94
N CYS A 70 -10.94 11.33 -15.10
CA CYS A 70 -9.48 11.28 -15.21
C CYS A 70 -8.81 12.42 -14.43
N TYR A 71 -9.38 13.62 -14.54
CA TYR A 71 -8.91 14.79 -13.82
C TYR A 71 -9.03 14.61 -12.31
N ALA A 72 -10.16 14.10 -11.82
CA ALA A 72 -10.36 13.82 -10.39
C ALA A 72 -9.33 12.82 -9.84
N VAL A 73 -9.03 11.74 -10.57
CA VAL A 73 -8.01 10.75 -10.17
C VAL A 73 -6.62 11.39 -10.07
N LEU A 74 -6.19 12.14 -11.11
CA LEU A 74 -4.89 12.80 -11.13
C LEU A 74 -4.80 13.94 -10.10
N LEU A 75 -5.89 14.67 -9.86
CA LEU A 75 -5.99 15.69 -8.82
C LEU A 75 -5.78 15.06 -7.43
N ALA A 76 -6.48 13.97 -7.13
CA ALA A 76 -6.34 13.25 -5.87
C ALA A 76 -4.91 12.73 -5.66
N LEU A 77 -4.27 12.20 -6.71
CA LEU A 77 -2.86 11.79 -6.67
C LEU A 77 -1.93 12.97 -6.33
N VAL A 78 -2.12 14.13 -6.95
CA VAL A 78 -1.30 15.32 -6.68
C VAL A 78 -1.54 15.85 -5.27
N GLU A 79 -2.77 15.81 -4.78
CA GLU A 79 -3.09 16.18 -3.39
C GLU A 79 -2.41 15.26 -2.39
N GLN A 80 -2.43 13.95 -2.63
CA GLN A 80 -1.72 12.96 -1.81
C GLN A 80 -0.20 13.17 -1.83
N TRP A 81 0.37 13.54 -2.97
CA TRP A 81 1.78 13.91 -3.04
C TRP A 81 2.08 15.18 -2.23
N ARG A 82 1.23 16.21 -2.33
CA ARG A 82 1.39 17.47 -1.58
C ARG A 82 1.28 17.30 -0.07
N SER A 83 0.40 16.40 0.38
CA SER A 83 0.27 16.06 1.80
C SER A 83 1.35 15.10 2.30
N GLY A 84 2.22 14.61 1.42
CA GLY A 84 3.34 13.73 1.77
C GLY A 84 2.96 12.24 1.86
N LEU A 85 1.74 11.86 1.50
CA LEU A 85 1.23 10.48 1.54
C LEU A 85 1.88 9.56 0.50
N CYS A 86 2.37 10.14 -0.60
CA CYS A 86 3.18 9.42 -1.57
C CYS A 86 4.39 10.24 -2.02
N ARG A 87 5.41 9.55 -2.53
CA ARG A 87 6.38 10.16 -3.44
C ARG A 87 5.79 10.11 -4.85
N LEU A 88 6.03 11.14 -5.64
CA LEU A 88 5.58 11.19 -7.03
C LEU A 88 6.78 11.00 -7.95
N SER A 89 6.81 9.90 -8.68
CA SER A 89 7.78 9.67 -9.75
C SER A 89 7.23 10.30 -11.03
N LEU A 90 8.01 11.21 -11.61
CA LEU A 90 7.67 11.86 -12.87
C LEU A 90 8.58 11.34 -13.97
N THR A 91 7.99 10.94 -15.08
CA THR A 91 8.72 10.70 -16.32
C THR A 91 8.08 11.42 -17.49
N THR A 92 8.89 11.78 -18.47
CA THR A 92 8.44 12.49 -19.67
C THR A 92 8.43 11.54 -20.87
N GLY A 93 7.25 11.39 -21.48
CA GLY A 93 6.94 10.33 -22.46
C GLY A 93 5.97 9.26 -21.92
N ARG A 94 5.39 8.44 -22.81
CA ARG A 94 4.60 7.26 -22.44
C ARG A 94 5.53 6.09 -22.10
N GLY A 95 5.23 5.34 -21.03
CA GLY A 95 5.99 4.17 -20.60
C GLY A 95 7.27 4.52 -19.84
N TRP A 96 8.40 3.90 -20.17
CA TRP A 96 9.73 4.19 -19.59
C TRP A 96 10.33 5.50 -20.13
N GLY A 97 9.60 6.60 -19.95
CA GLY A 97 10.01 7.94 -20.34
C GLY A 97 11.27 8.42 -19.61
N ARG A 98 11.78 9.59 -19.99
CA ARG A 98 12.95 10.18 -19.33
C ARG A 98 12.57 10.59 -17.89
N PRO A 99 13.31 10.19 -16.85
CA PRO A 99 13.07 10.67 -15.50
C PRO A 99 13.11 12.19 -15.44
N ALA A 100 12.13 12.76 -14.74
CA ALA A 100 11.95 14.19 -14.57
C ALA A 100 11.94 14.54 -13.08
N HIS A 101 12.67 15.59 -12.71
CA HIS A 101 12.60 16.13 -11.36
C HIS A 101 11.52 17.22 -11.31
N PRO A 102 10.71 17.34 -10.23
CA PRO A 102 9.67 18.37 -10.13
C PRO A 102 10.19 19.81 -10.31
N ASP A 103 11.45 20.05 -9.99
CA ASP A 103 12.08 21.37 -10.10
C ASP A 103 12.76 21.60 -11.47
N ASP A 104 12.69 20.63 -12.38
CA ASP A 104 13.13 20.82 -13.76
C ASP A 104 12.22 21.82 -14.49
N PRO A 105 12.78 22.64 -15.40
CA PRO A 105 11.99 23.50 -16.27
C PRO A 105 11.20 22.65 -17.29
N VAL A 106 9.93 23.02 -17.53
CA VAL A 106 9.04 22.37 -18.52
C VAL A 106 9.72 22.30 -19.89
N SER A 107 10.41 23.37 -20.30
CA SER A 107 11.12 23.46 -21.57
C SER A 107 12.18 22.38 -21.80
N ALA A 108 12.75 21.79 -20.74
CA ALA A 108 13.75 20.71 -20.86
C ALA A 108 13.14 19.35 -21.23
N HIS A 109 11.80 19.25 -21.23
CA HIS A 109 11.05 18.02 -21.37
C HIS A 109 10.05 18.02 -22.54
N LEU A 110 9.99 19.12 -23.29
CA LEU A 110 9.11 19.25 -24.44
C LEU A 110 9.56 18.34 -25.59
N GLN A 111 8.61 17.59 -26.16
CA GLN A 111 8.80 16.92 -27.42
C GLN A 111 8.57 17.95 -28.53
N LEU A 112 9.64 18.33 -29.22
CA LEU A 112 9.57 19.20 -30.38
C LEU A 112 9.38 18.35 -31.65
N PRO A 113 8.41 18.68 -32.52
CA PRO A 113 8.31 18.04 -33.83
C PRO A 113 9.64 18.14 -34.60
N PRO A 114 10.07 17.10 -35.35
CA PRO A 114 11.36 17.08 -36.03
C PRO A 114 11.57 18.27 -37.00
N LEU A 115 10.49 18.85 -37.53
CA LEU A 115 10.51 19.99 -38.44
C LEU A 115 10.80 21.33 -37.74
N CYS A 116 10.58 21.45 -36.42
CA CYS A 116 10.81 22.68 -35.65
C CYS A 116 12.29 22.95 -35.33
N ARG A 117 13.21 21.99 -35.56
CA ARG A 117 14.65 22.20 -35.36
C ARG A 117 15.31 23.08 -36.43
N ARG A 118 14.63 23.38 -37.55
CA ARG A 118 15.22 24.14 -38.68
C ARG A 118 14.64 25.54 -38.89
N VAL A 119 13.43 25.81 -38.42
CA VAL A 119 12.72 27.07 -38.67
C VAL A 119 12.11 27.47 -37.34
N GLY A 120 12.63 28.51 -36.68
CA GLY A 120 12.33 28.91 -35.29
C GLY A 120 10.89 29.34 -34.99
N GLN A 121 9.88 28.62 -35.46
CA GLN A 121 8.47 28.74 -35.12
C GLN A 121 8.01 27.41 -34.50
N CYS A 122 7.71 27.44 -33.20
CA CYS A 122 7.22 26.30 -32.42
C CYS A 122 5.76 26.53 -32.03
N ASP A 123 4.86 26.43 -33.01
CA ASP A 123 3.43 26.29 -32.77
C ASP A 123 3.15 24.80 -32.53
N GLY A 124 2.89 24.44 -31.26
CA GLY A 124 2.76 23.06 -30.81
C GLY A 124 4.03 22.54 -30.16
N ALA A 125 4.06 22.57 -28.82
CA ALA A 125 5.00 21.79 -28.04
C ALA A 125 4.18 20.86 -27.17
N ASP A 126 4.57 19.59 -27.13
CA ASP A 126 3.85 18.56 -26.41
C ASP A 126 4.67 18.13 -25.19
N LEU A 127 3.99 18.01 -24.05
CA LEU A 127 4.54 17.46 -22.82
C LEU A 127 3.69 16.26 -22.42
N THR A 128 4.27 15.07 -22.47
CA THR A 128 3.65 13.87 -21.89
C THR A 128 4.24 13.65 -20.50
N LEU A 129 3.41 13.62 -19.47
CA LEU A 129 3.76 13.33 -18.09
C LEU A 129 3.17 11.98 -17.68
N THR A 130 4.03 11.08 -17.24
CA THR A 130 3.63 9.88 -16.50
C THR A 130 3.93 10.11 -15.03
N MET A 131 2.90 9.94 -14.21
CA MET A 131 2.87 10.26 -12.78
C MET A 131 2.59 8.98 -12.02
N LEU A 132 3.60 8.44 -11.34
CA LEU A 132 3.44 7.20 -10.58
C LEU A 132 3.60 7.47 -9.08
N PRO A 133 2.59 7.18 -8.25
CA PRO A 133 2.73 7.25 -6.81
C PRO A 133 3.67 6.14 -6.30
N ALA A 134 4.40 6.46 -5.26
CA ALA A 134 4.96 5.48 -4.33
C ALA A 134 4.45 5.86 -2.94
N TYR A 135 3.35 5.23 -2.53
CA TYR A 135 2.70 5.51 -1.25
C TYR A 135 3.58 5.12 -0.06
N ARG A 136 3.40 5.84 1.05
CA ARG A 136 4.03 5.55 2.35
C ARG A 136 2.98 5.00 3.30
N PRO A 137 2.90 3.67 3.49
CA PRO A 137 1.85 3.03 4.30
C PRO A 137 1.69 3.64 5.70
N LEU A 138 2.80 4.00 6.35
CA LEU A 138 2.79 4.56 7.70
C LEU A 138 2.22 5.98 7.78
N GLU A 139 2.40 6.80 6.74
CA GLU A 139 1.76 8.12 6.68
C GLU A 139 0.29 7.98 6.30
N TRP A 140 -0.01 7.05 5.40
CA TRP A 140 -1.36 6.79 4.90
C TRP A 140 -2.31 6.34 6.02
N VAL A 141 -1.87 5.40 6.88
CA VAL A 141 -2.69 4.86 7.98
C VAL A 141 -3.05 5.93 9.01
N VAL A 142 -2.12 6.85 9.32
CA VAL A 142 -2.36 7.97 10.23
C VAL A 142 -3.29 8.99 9.61
N ALA A 143 -3.07 9.37 8.35
CA ALA A 143 -3.92 10.34 7.66
C ALA A 143 -5.38 9.84 7.47
N ARG A 144 -5.58 8.52 7.41
CA ARG A 144 -6.90 7.89 7.35
C ARG A 144 -7.53 7.65 8.73
N GLY A 145 -6.82 7.94 9.82
CA GLY A 145 -7.34 7.81 11.18
C GLY A 145 -7.35 6.38 11.74
N TYR A 146 -6.71 5.43 11.07
CA TYR A 146 -6.56 4.06 11.59
C TYR A 146 -5.52 3.99 12.71
N ALA A 147 -4.53 4.89 12.70
CA ALA A 147 -3.53 5.02 13.74
C ALA A 147 -3.46 6.46 14.26
N GLU A 148 -3.48 6.63 15.58
CA GLU A 148 -3.40 7.96 16.21
C GLU A 148 -2.02 8.60 16.04
N ASP A 149 -0.96 7.80 16.18
CA ASP A 149 0.42 8.27 16.16
C ASP A 149 1.33 7.33 15.34
N ARG A 150 2.03 7.93 14.39
CA ARG A 150 2.97 7.24 13.51
C ARG A 150 4.09 6.54 14.30
N GLN A 151 4.63 7.21 15.32
CA GLN A 151 5.77 6.69 16.06
C GLN A 151 5.36 5.52 16.95
N GLN A 152 4.19 5.59 17.58
CA GLN A 152 3.63 4.50 18.38
C GLN A 152 3.39 3.24 17.54
N LEU A 153 2.81 3.40 16.34
CA LEU A 153 2.61 2.28 15.41
C LEU A 153 3.96 1.66 15.00
N LEU A 154 4.93 2.50 14.65
CA LEU A 154 6.28 2.05 14.31
C LEU A 154 6.95 1.32 15.49
N ASP A 155 6.93 1.89 16.69
CA ASP A 155 7.48 1.28 17.89
C ASP A 155 6.86 -0.10 18.15
N TRP A 156 5.55 -0.25 17.95
CA TRP A 156 4.86 -1.53 18.03
C TRP A 156 5.39 -2.52 16.98
N MET A 157 5.42 -2.17 15.69
CA MET A 157 5.92 -3.08 14.64
C MET A 157 7.38 -3.49 14.84
N GLN A 158 8.24 -2.54 15.22
CA GLN A 158 9.65 -2.81 15.50
C GLN A 158 9.82 -3.82 16.64
N SER A 159 8.98 -3.70 17.66
CA SER A 159 8.97 -4.62 18.80
C SER A 159 8.55 -6.03 18.39
N CYS A 160 7.49 -6.12 17.61
CA CYS A 160 6.95 -7.38 17.10
C CYS A 160 7.95 -8.07 16.15
N ALA A 161 8.54 -7.32 15.21
CA ALA A 161 9.56 -7.85 14.30
C ALA A 161 10.80 -8.35 15.05
N LEU A 162 11.27 -7.62 16.08
CA LEU A 162 12.40 -8.09 16.88
C LEU A 162 12.06 -9.35 17.67
N LEU A 163 10.88 -9.41 18.31
CA LEU A 163 10.43 -10.61 19.01
C LEU A 163 10.29 -11.80 18.06
N TYR A 164 9.79 -11.58 16.85
CA TYR A 164 9.73 -12.58 15.78
C TYR A 164 11.11 -13.16 15.44
N PHE A 165 12.12 -12.30 15.22
CA PHE A 165 13.48 -12.75 14.92
C PHE A 165 14.11 -13.53 16.08
N VAL A 166 13.86 -13.13 17.33
CA VAL A 166 14.38 -13.86 18.50
C VAL A 166 13.69 -15.21 18.65
N ASP A 167 12.35 -15.24 18.54
CA ASP A 167 11.56 -16.43 18.84
C ASP A 167 11.62 -17.48 17.71
N LYS A 168 11.42 -17.07 16.46
CA LYS A 168 11.41 -17.98 15.31
C LYS A 168 12.81 -18.37 14.85
N HIS A 169 13.75 -17.41 14.82
CA HIS A 169 15.08 -17.60 14.23
C HIS A 169 16.21 -17.73 15.26
N GLY A 170 15.92 -17.56 16.55
CA GLY A 170 16.94 -17.64 17.60
C GLY A 170 17.99 -16.53 17.51
N CYS A 171 17.66 -15.38 16.90
CA CYS A 171 18.60 -14.29 16.72
C CYS A 171 19.17 -13.82 18.07
N ALA A 172 20.49 -13.88 18.22
CA ALA A 172 21.17 -13.41 19.43
C ALA A 172 21.12 -11.87 19.51
N VAL A 173 20.30 -11.35 20.43
CA VAL A 173 20.13 -9.91 20.65
C VAL A 173 21.00 -9.45 21.82
N PRO A 174 22.02 -8.60 21.60
CA PRO A 174 22.82 -8.06 22.69
C PRO A 174 21.99 -7.22 23.68
N PRO A 175 22.32 -7.19 24.99
CA PRO A 175 21.67 -6.32 25.95
C PRO A 175 21.77 -4.82 25.58
N PRO A 176 20.88 -3.94 26.08
CA PRO A 176 20.84 -2.53 25.71
C PRO A 176 22.13 -1.73 25.95
N ALA A 177 22.96 -2.15 26.90
CA ALA A 177 24.23 -1.51 27.24
C ALA A 177 25.41 -2.00 26.38
N ASP A 178 25.19 -3.01 25.54
CA ASP A 178 26.25 -3.61 24.74
C ASP A 178 26.67 -2.66 23.59
N PRO A 179 27.99 -2.46 23.37
CA PRO A 179 28.50 -1.60 22.30
C PRO A 179 28.33 -2.20 20.90
N SER A 180 28.16 -3.51 20.76
CA SER A 180 27.92 -4.18 19.48
C SER A 180 26.52 -3.95 18.92
N LEU A 181 25.57 -3.53 19.77
CA LEU A 181 24.20 -3.23 19.36
C LEU A 181 24.17 -1.98 18.48
N SER A 182 23.60 -2.10 17.28
CA SER A 182 23.49 -0.97 16.35
C SER A 182 22.65 0.17 16.95
N GLU A 183 23.08 1.41 16.69
CA GLU A 183 22.37 2.60 17.16
C GLU A 183 20.89 2.64 16.75
N PRO A 184 20.50 2.29 15.50
CA PRO A 184 19.08 2.24 15.13
C PRO A 184 18.26 1.21 15.90
N CYS A 185 18.85 0.09 16.34
CA CYS A 185 18.13 -0.95 17.09
C CYS A 185 18.11 -0.70 18.60
N ARG A 186 19.05 0.10 19.13
CA ARG A 186 19.19 0.35 20.56
C ARG A 186 17.90 0.85 21.22
N PRO A 187 17.12 1.79 20.64
CA PRO A 187 15.84 2.21 21.19
C PRO A 187 14.82 1.07 21.28
N VAL A 188 14.76 0.20 20.28
CA VAL A 188 13.82 -0.92 20.20
C VAL A 188 14.12 -1.97 21.28
N VAL A 189 15.38 -2.40 21.39
CA VAL A 189 15.82 -3.34 22.43
C VAL A 189 15.58 -2.74 23.81
N SER A 190 15.95 -1.47 24.02
CA SER A 190 15.70 -0.76 25.28
C SER A 190 14.21 -0.69 25.62
N GLY A 191 13.35 -0.44 24.63
CA GLY A 191 11.90 -0.44 24.77
C GLY A 191 11.33 -1.80 25.19
N LEU A 192 11.84 -2.90 24.61
CA LEU A 192 11.45 -4.26 25.00
C LEU A 192 11.93 -4.62 26.41
N TYR A 193 13.12 -4.18 26.82
CA TYR A 193 13.60 -4.34 28.20
C TYR A 193 12.74 -3.57 29.20
N ARG A 194 12.41 -2.30 28.90
CA ARG A 194 11.52 -1.48 29.76
C ARG A 194 10.14 -2.11 29.94
N ARG A 195 9.58 -2.71 28.88
CA ARG A 195 8.31 -3.45 28.92
C ARG A 195 8.43 -4.88 29.45
N ARG A 196 9.65 -5.32 29.82
CA ARG A 196 9.95 -6.67 30.32
C ARG A 196 9.60 -7.78 29.32
N CYS A 197 9.62 -7.46 28.02
CA CYS A 197 9.44 -8.44 26.95
C CYS A 197 10.75 -9.19 26.67
N LEU A 198 11.88 -8.52 26.83
CA LEU A 198 13.22 -9.12 26.82
C LEU A 198 13.86 -9.02 28.21
N ARG A 199 14.80 -9.92 28.48
CA ARG A 199 15.67 -9.90 29.66
C ARG A 199 17.08 -10.39 29.27
N ALA A 200 18.09 -10.06 30.05
CA ALA A 200 19.41 -10.64 29.87
C ALA A 200 19.36 -12.15 30.17
N ALA A 201 20.04 -12.94 29.34
CA ALA A 201 20.27 -14.35 29.56
C ALA A 201 21.16 -14.57 30.80
N ALA A 202 21.20 -15.82 31.29
CA ALA A 202 22.00 -16.17 32.46
C ALA A 202 23.51 -15.92 32.29
N ASP A 203 24.02 -16.02 31.05
CA ASP A 203 25.41 -15.74 30.71
C ASP A 203 25.72 -14.24 30.55
N GLY A 204 24.69 -13.39 30.53
CA GLY A 204 24.78 -11.94 30.35
C GLY A 204 25.17 -11.48 28.93
N ASN A 205 25.42 -12.40 27.99
CA ASN A 205 25.96 -12.07 26.66
C ASN A 205 24.87 -11.77 25.63
N HIS A 206 23.65 -12.26 25.87
CA HIS A 206 22.54 -12.08 24.96
C HIS A 206 21.22 -11.87 25.73
N SER A 207 20.16 -11.57 24.99
CA SER A 207 18.82 -11.36 25.50
C SER A 207 17.93 -12.55 25.18
N GLU A 208 17.08 -12.92 26.12
CA GLU A 208 16.04 -13.93 25.97
C GLU A 208 14.65 -13.29 26.01
N VAL A 209 13.69 -13.94 25.35
CA VAL A 209 12.26 -13.59 25.48
C VAL A 209 11.79 -13.93 26.90
N ALA A 210 11.29 -12.93 27.61
CA ALA A 210 10.70 -13.07 28.93
C ALA A 210 9.22 -13.51 28.84
N ALA A 211 8.60 -13.86 29.98
CA ALA A 211 7.21 -14.32 30.00
C ALA A 211 6.22 -13.29 29.41
N THR A 212 6.44 -11.98 29.62
CA THR A 212 5.62 -10.94 28.99
C THR A 212 5.82 -10.90 27.47
N GLY A 213 7.04 -11.12 26.99
CA GLY A 213 7.32 -11.21 25.55
C GLY A 213 6.63 -12.42 24.93
N ARG A 214 6.66 -13.59 25.59
CA ARG A 214 5.94 -14.79 25.14
C ARG A 214 4.43 -14.58 25.08
N ARG A 215 3.84 -13.87 26.05
CA ARG A 215 2.42 -13.51 25.99
C ARG A 215 2.10 -12.58 24.82
N LEU A 216 2.97 -11.61 24.54
CA LEU A 216 2.80 -10.74 23.38
C LEU A 216 2.87 -11.53 22.07
N ILE A 217 3.80 -12.49 21.96
CA ILE A 217 3.87 -13.40 20.80
C ILE A 217 2.59 -14.23 20.66
N GLY A 218 2.11 -14.83 21.75
CA GLY A 218 0.85 -15.57 21.74
C GLY A 218 -0.34 -14.71 21.27
N ALA A 219 -0.45 -13.48 21.76
CA ALA A 219 -1.51 -12.55 21.34
C ALA A 219 -1.39 -12.16 19.85
N MET A 220 -0.16 -11.98 19.34
CA MET A 220 0.05 -11.75 17.90
C MET A 220 -0.39 -12.95 17.07
N LEU A 221 -0.07 -14.17 17.50
CA LEU A 221 -0.45 -15.39 16.78
C LEU A 221 -1.96 -15.57 16.76
N GLU A 222 -2.62 -15.44 17.91
CA GLU A 222 -4.09 -15.54 18.03
C GLU A 222 -4.79 -14.51 17.12
N GLU A 223 -4.32 -13.26 17.12
CA GLU A 223 -4.86 -12.23 16.24
C GLU A 223 -4.60 -12.54 14.75
N THR A 224 -3.42 -13.09 14.43
CA THR A 224 -3.11 -13.45 13.04
C THR A 224 -3.94 -14.62 12.56
N GLU A 225 -4.19 -15.62 13.41
CA GLU A 225 -5.07 -16.76 13.11
C GLU A 225 -6.50 -16.28 12.87
N ALA A 226 -7.02 -15.38 13.70
CA ALA A 226 -8.33 -14.76 13.46
C ALA A 226 -8.40 -14.00 12.12
N LEU A 227 -7.33 -13.31 11.74
CA LEU A 227 -7.24 -12.65 10.43
C LEU A 227 -7.20 -13.66 9.27
N ILE A 228 -6.50 -14.78 9.42
CA ILE A 228 -6.44 -15.83 8.41
C ILE A 228 -7.83 -16.47 8.25
N ASP A 229 -8.46 -16.85 9.35
CA ASP A 229 -9.77 -17.49 9.35
C ASP A 229 -10.84 -16.58 8.73
N GLY A 230 -10.78 -15.27 9.00
CA GLY A 230 -11.75 -14.30 8.49
C GLY A 230 -11.49 -13.81 7.07
N PHE A 231 -10.23 -13.77 6.62
CA PHE A 231 -9.87 -13.07 5.38
C PHE A 231 -9.07 -13.87 4.36
N ASP A 232 -8.46 -15.01 4.70
CA ASP A 232 -7.57 -15.71 3.75
C ASP A 232 -8.31 -16.22 2.50
N LEU A 233 -9.63 -16.44 2.59
CA LEU A 233 -10.49 -16.74 1.44
C LEU A 233 -10.41 -15.67 0.34
N PHE A 234 -10.24 -14.40 0.72
CA PHE A 234 -10.21 -13.28 -0.23
C PHE A 234 -8.84 -13.07 -0.89
N LYS A 235 -7.85 -13.94 -0.65
CA LYS A 235 -6.53 -13.84 -1.31
C LYS A 235 -6.59 -14.07 -2.82
N ASP A 236 -7.66 -14.69 -3.29
CA ASP A 236 -7.89 -15.06 -4.68
C ASP A 236 -9.40 -15.05 -4.94
N ALA A 237 -9.97 -13.85 -5.01
CA ALA A 237 -11.40 -13.61 -5.20
C ALA A 237 -11.67 -12.96 -6.56
N ARG A 238 -12.74 -13.39 -7.23
CA ARG A 238 -13.25 -12.77 -8.45
C ARG A 238 -14.76 -12.83 -8.53
N TRP A 239 -15.34 -11.87 -9.25
CA TRP A 239 -16.75 -11.92 -9.62
C TRP A 239 -16.94 -12.68 -10.93
N ASN A 240 -17.85 -13.64 -10.95
CA ASN A 240 -18.30 -14.30 -12.18
C ASN A 240 -19.62 -13.64 -12.63
N GLU A 241 -19.55 -12.86 -13.71
CA GLU A 241 -20.73 -12.17 -14.26
C GLU A 241 -21.78 -13.13 -14.84
N ASP A 242 -21.37 -14.26 -15.40
CA ASP A 242 -22.27 -15.25 -16.02
C ASP A 242 -23.10 -15.99 -14.96
N GLU A 243 -22.48 -16.30 -13.82
CA GLU A 243 -23.11 -17.00 -12.70
C GLU A 243 -23.74 -16.04 -11.67
N GLY A 244 -23.36 -14.76 -11.70
CA GLY A 244 -23.81 -13.76 -10.74
C GLY A 244 -23.38 -14.08 -9.31
N ALA A 245 -22.19 -14.64 -9.15
CA ALA A 245 -21.66 -15.12 -7.87
C ALA A 245 -20.13 -14.92 -7.80
N ALA A 246 -19.61 -14.89 -6.58
CA ALA A 246 -18.18 -14.84 -6.34
C ALA A 246 -17.54 -16.23 -6.47
N GLU A 247 -16.33 -16.25 -7.02
CA GLU A 247 -15.47 -17.42 -7.03
C GLU A 247 -14.19 -17.16 -6.25
N PHE A 248 -13.76 -18.18 -5.51
CA PHE A 248 -12.58 -18.14 -4.64
C PHE A 248 -11.60 -19.27 -4.97
N ASP A 249 -10.31 -19.08 -4.70
CA ASP A 249 -9.26 -20.10 -4.85
C ASP A 249 -9.14 -20.71 -6.27
N THR A 250 -9.38 -19.92 -7.32
CA THR A 250 -9.36 -20.35 -8.73
C THR A 250 -8.00 -20.20 -9.43
N GLY A 251 -7.06 -19.50 -8.79
CA GLY A 251 -5.78 -19.04 -9.33
C GLY A 251 -5.91 -17.91 -10.35
N ARG A 252 -7.08 -17.27 -10.45
CA ARG A 252 -7.40 -16.25 -11.47
C ARG A 252 -8.03 -14.98 -10.90
N GLY A 253 -8.30 -14.95 -9.60
CA GLY A 253 -8.83 -13.80 -8.90
C GLY A 253 -7.72 -12.85 -8.42
N ALA A 254 -8.16 -11.75 -7.81
CA ALA A 254 -7.31 -10.75 -7.21
C ALA A 254 -7.22 -10.96 -5.70
N ASP A 255 -6.13 -10.48 -5.09
CA ASP A 255 -5.99 -10.43 -3.63
C ASP A 255 -6.81 -9.25 -3.08
N LEU A 256 -8.01 -9.55 -2.58
CA LEU A 256 -8.95 -8.59 -2.02
C LEU A 256 -8.87 -8.50 -0.49
N ARG A 257 -7.90 -9.17 0.16
CA ARG A 257 -7.81 -9.20 1.64
C ARG A 257 -7.76 -7.82 2.26
N VAL A 258 -6.89 -6.94 1.75
CA VAL A 258 -6.77 -5.56 2.27
C VAL A 258 -8.07 -4.78 2.08
N VAL A 259 -8.80 -5.04 0.99
CA VAL A 259 -10.07 -4.37 0.70
C VAL A 259 -11.15 -4.82 1.69
N ALA A 260 -11.27 -6.13 1.92
CA ALA A 260 -12.19 -6.69 2.90
C ALA A 260 -11.87 -6.21 4.33
N ILE A 261 -10.59 -6.19 4.73
CA ILE A 261 -10.15 -5.68 6.04
C ILE A 261 -10.58 -4.22 6.26
N ILE A 262 -10.44 -3.38 5.22
CA ILE A 262 -10.85 -1.97 5.28
C ILE A 262 -12.37 -1.83 5.36
N ALA A 263 -13.12 -2.64 4.61
CA ALA A 263 -14.57 -2.64 4.63
C ALA A 263 -15.13 -3.03 6.02
N GLU A 264 -14.48 -3.96 6.71
CA GLU A 264 -14.78 -4.35 8.10
C GLU A 264 -14.30 -3.33 9.15
N GLY A 265 -13.69 -2.21 8.72
CA GLY A 265 -13.22 -1.15 9.62
C GLY A 265 -11.99 -1.51 10.44
N LEU A 266 -11.25 -2.56 10.06
CA LEU A 266 -10.01 -2.96 10.71
C LEU A 266 -8.82 -2.13 10.22
N ASP A 267 -7.75 -2.06 11.02
CA ASP A 267 -6.49 -1.43 10.63
C ASP A 267 -5.75 -2.31 9.59
N PRO A 268 -5.63 -1.87 8.33
CA PRO A 268 -5.01 -2.69 7.29
C PRO A 268 -3.49 -2.79 7.45
N VAL A 269 -2.82 -1.80 8.05
CA VAL A 269 -1.38 -1.87 8.29
C VAL A 269 -1.07 -2.90 9.36
N ARG A 270 -1.80 -2.84 10.49
CA ARG A 270 -1.65 -3.83 11.56
C ARG A 270 -1.92 -5.24 11.04
N SER A 271 -3.02 -5.41 10.31
CA SER A 271 -3.45 -6.72 9.80
C SER A 271 -2.44 -7.31 8.82
N VAL A 272 -2.01 -6.53 7.82
CA VAL A 272 -1.01 -6.97 6.85
C VAL A 272 0.34 -7.23 7.53
N PHE A 273 0.76 -6.39 8.47
CA PHE A 273 2.00 -6.61 9.21
C PHE A 273 2.01 -7.97 9.93
N LEU A 274 0.92 -8.31 10.62
CA LEU A 274 0.76 -9.60 11.31
C LEU A 274 0.79 -10.77 10.33
N LEU A 275 0.05 -10.69 9.22
CA LEU A 275 0.06 -11.71 8.17
C LEU A 275 1.47 -11.92 7.59
N ARG A 276 2.25 -10.84 7.42
CA ARG A 276 3.65 -10.90 6.94
C ARG A 276 4.63 -11.52 7.95
N LEU A 277 4.36 -11.39 9.25
CA LEU A 277 5.11 -12.13 10.26
C LEU A 277 4.80 -13.63 10.14
N TYR A 278 3.55 -13.98 9.91
CA TYR A 278 3.10 -15.37 9.87
C TYR A 278 3.55 -16.12 8.60
N ASP A 279 3.40 -15.50 7.41
CA ASP A 279 3.72 -16.12 6.12
C ASP A 279 5.23 -16.32 5.85
N GLY A 280 6.09 -15.86 6.76
CA GLY A 280 7.54 -15.98 6.64
C GLY A 280 8.17 -14.92 5.74
N SER A 281 7.45 -13.87 5.34
CA SER A 281 8.00 -12.75 4.54
C SER A 281 9.25 -12.11 5.17
N LEU A 282 9.38 -12.20 6.50
CA LEU A 282 10.54 -11.68 7.22
C LEU A 282 11.73 -12.66 7.30
N ASP A 283 11.55 -13.93 6.96
CA ASP A 283 12.59 -14.98 7.11
C ASP A 283 13.90 -14.66 6.40
N PRO A 284 13.90 -14.16 5.15
CA PRO A 284 15.14 -13.81 4.44
C PRO A 284 15.96 -12.69 5.11
N PHE A 285 15.36 -11.96 6.05
CA PHE A 285 15.97 -10.81 6.72
C PHE A 285 16.53 -11.14 8.10
N ALA A 286 16.42 -12.39 8.57
CA ALA A 286 16.87 -12.81 9.90
C ALA A 286 18.32 -12.40 10.18
N ASP A 287 19.26 -12.64 9.25
CA ASP A 287 20.68 -12.29 9.42
C ASP A 287 20.97 -10.78 9.41
N GLN A 288 20.02 -9.96 8.97
CA GLN A 288 20.16 -8.52 8.79
C GLN A 288 19.32 -7.71 9.78
N TRP A 289 18.70 -8.37 10.76
CA TRP A 289 17.74 -7.76 11.68
C TRP A 289 18.27 -6.47 12.34
N GLN A 290 19.56 -6.42 12.71
CA GLN A 290 20.19 -5.25 13.35
C GLN A 290 20.21 -3.99 12.48
N ARG A 291 20.09 -4.13 11.16
CA ARG A 291 20.02 -2.99 10.24
C ARG A 291 18.58 -2.60 9.94
N LEU A 292 17.65 -3.54 10.02
CA LEU A 292 16.30 -3.41 9.50
C LEU A 292 15.26 -3.03 10.56
N VAL A 293 15.36 -3.59 11.77
CA VAL A 293 14.38 -3.34 12.84
C VAL A 293 14.35 -1.86 13.23
N GLY A 294 15.47 -1.15 13.15
CA GLY A 294 15.52 0.29 13.40
C GLY A 294 15.22 1.18 12.19
N ASP A 295 15.02 0.62 10.99
CA ASP A 295 14.82 1.38 9.74
C ASP A 295 13.32 1.52 9.42
N PRO A 296 12.71 2.72 9.54
CA PRO A 296 11.31 2.92 9.16
C PRO A 296 11.02 2.56 7.69
N ALA A 297 11.99 2.74 6.80
CA ALA A 297 11.81 2.46 5.38
C ALA A 297 11.67 0.96 5.11
N PHE A 298 12.17 0.09 5.99
CA PHE A 298 11.92 -1.35 5.91
C PHE A 298 10.43 -1.66 6.09
N PHE A 299 9.76 -1.04 7.06
CA PHE A 299 8.33 -1.23 7.31
C PHE A 299 7.47 -0.63 6.19
N ASP A 300 7.82 0.55 5.67
CA ASP A 300 7.13 1.12 4.51
C ASP A 300 7.18 0.16 3.30
N ARG A 301 8.31 -0.50 3.05
CA ARG A 301 8.42 -1.49 1.95
C ARG A 301 7.62 -2.75 2.24
N LEU A 302 7.67 -3.25 3.48
CA LEU A 302 6.94 -4.45 3.88
C LEU A 302 5.42 -4.29 3.73
N LEU A 303 4.94 -3.06 3.96
CA LEU A 303 3.51 -2.70 3.97
C LEU A 303 3.03 -2.05 2.68
N GLU A 304 3.89 -1.98 1.67
CA GLU A 304 3.56 -1.45 0.35
C GLU A 304 2.21 -2.00 -0.19
N PRO A 305 1.87 -3.29 -0.05
CA PRO A 305 0.61 -3.84 -0.56
C PRO A 305 -0.66 -3.21 0.04
N VAL A 306 -0.56 -2.55 1.21
CA VAL A 306 -1.71 -1.84 1.82
C VAL A 306 -2.20 -0.70 0.93
N VAL A 307 -1.27 -0.07 0.20
CA VAL A 307 -1.47 1.19 -0.52
C VAL A 307 -1.18 1.10 -2.02
N ASN A 308 -0.30 0.21 -2.45
CA ASN A 308 -0.04 -0.13 -3.85
C ASN A 308 -0.68 -1.49 -4.16
N ARG A 309 -2.01 -1.51 -4.28
CA ARG A 309 -2.77 -2.75 -4.51
C ARG A 309 -2.71 -3.13 -5.99
N ASP A 310 -2.72 -4.43 -6.25
CA ASP A 310 -2.93 -4.95 -7.60
C ASP A 310 -4.37 -4.62 -8.02
N MET A 311 -4.51 -3.67 -8.95
CA MET A 311 -5.77 -3.18 -9.52
C MET A 311 -6.63 -2.27 -8.62
N PRO A 312 -7.41 -1.34 -9.20
CA PRO A 312 -8.48 -0.69 -8.45
C PRO A 312 -9.45 -1.75 -7.91
N PRO A 313 -10.00 -1.58 -6.70
CA PRO A 313 -10.98 -2.51 -6.17
C PRO A 313 -12.21 -2.58 -7.10
N PRO A 314 -12.94 -3.71 -7.11
CA PRO A 314 -14.20 -3.79 -7.84
C PRO A 314 -15.17 -2.70 -7.34
N PRO A 315 -16.18 -2.32 -8.16
CA PRO A 315 -17.27 -1.43 -7.73
C PRO A 315 -17.85 -1.87 -6.39
N GLU A 316 -18.28 -0.91 -5.57
CA GLU A 316 -18.72 -1.17 -4.18
C GLU A 316 -19.83 -2.22 -4.11
N GLU A 317 -20.75 -2.24 -5.09
CA GLU A 317 -21.82 -3.23 -5.16
C GLU A 317 -21.28 -4.65 -5.40
N ILE A 318 -20.28 -4.78 -6.29
CA ILE A 318 -19.64 -6.06 -6.59
C ILE A 318 -18.77 -6.51 -5.42
N LEU A 319 -18.03 -5.58 -4.80
CA LEU A 319 -17.25 -5.87 -3.61
C LEU A 319 -18.15 -6.40 -2.48
N THR A 320 -19.29 -5.76 -2.25
CA THR A 320 -20.26 -6.18 -1.23
C THR A 320 -20.77 -7.59 -1.52
N ALA A 321 -21.16 -7.87 -2.77
CA ALA A 321 -21.61 -9.21 -3.16
C ALA A 321 -20.52 -10.27 -2.97
N ILE A 322 -19.26 -9.97 -3.34
CA ILE A 322 -18.13 -10.87 -3.09
C ILE A 322 -17.95 -11.13 -1.58
N MET A 323 -18.07 -10.11 -0.75
CA MET A 323 -17.94 -10.26 0.70
C MET A 323 -19.07 -11.10 1.29
N GLU A 324 -20.32 -10.87 0.88
CA GLU A 324 -21.49 -11.65 1.31
C GLU A 324 -21.33 -13.14 0.95
N ASP A 325 -20.98 -13.45 -0.30
CA ASP A 325 -20.73 -14.83 -0.75
C ASP A 325 -19.56 -15.47 0.01
N GLY A 326 -18.50 -14.69 0.27
CA GLY A 326 -17.33 -15.14 1.01
C GLY A 326 -17.67 -15.51 2.46
N TYR A 327 -18.41 -14.67 3.17
CA TYR A 327 -18.83 -14.94 4.53
C TYR A 327 -19.81 -16.12 4.62
N ALA A 328 -20.77 -16.21 3.70
CA ALA A 328 -21.66 -17.36 3.62
C ALA A 328 -20.89 -18.68 3.44
N LEU A 329 -19.83 -18.67 2.62
CA LEU A 329 -18.95 -19.83 2.43
C LEU A 329 -18.12 -20.15 3.68
N LEU A 330 -17.58 -19.15 4.37
CA LEU A 330 -16.85 -19.34 5.63
C LEU A 330 -17.75 -19.94 6.72
N ASP A 331 -18.96 -19.42 6.89
CA ASP A 331 -19.95 -19.95 7.83
C ASP A 331 -20.30 -21.40 7.52
N ALA A 332 -20.58 -21.72 6.25
CA ALA A 332 -20.86 -23.10 5.83
C ALA A 332 -19.69 -24.05 6.10
N ARG A 333 -18.44 -23.60 5.88
CA ARG A 333 -17.23 -24.38 6.20
C ARG A 333 -17.09 -24.60 7.71
N ALA A 334 -17.37 -23.59 8.52
CA ALA A 334 -17.31 -23.67 9.97
C ALA A 334 -18.37 -24.66 10.53
N GLU A 335 -19.61 -24.59 10.03
CA GLU A 335 -20.68 -25.52 10.38
C GLU A 335 -20.33 -26.97 10.01
N ALA A 336 -19.79 -27.20 8.81
CA ALA A 336 -19.36 -28.51 8.36
C ALA A 336 -18.21 -29.08 9.22
N ALA A 337 -17.24 -28.23 9.58
CA ALA A 337 -16.14 -28.62 10.45
C ALA A 337 -16.65 -29.00 11.86
N ALA A 338 -17.55 -28.21 12.43
CA ALA A 338 -18.17 -28.49 13.72
C ALA A 338 -18.97 -29.80 13.71
N ALA A 339 -19.74 -30.05 12.66
CA ALA A 339 -20.48 -31.31 12.49
C ALA A 339 -19.54 -32.52 12.39
N SER A 340 -18.43 -32.40 11.65
CA SER A 340 -17.42 -33.45 11.52
C SER A 340 -16.75 -33.77 12.86
N VAL A 341 -16.41 -32.76 13.66
CA VAL A 341 -15.82 -32.94 15.00
C VAL A 341 -16.81 -33.64 15.93
N ALA A 342 -18.07 -33.22 15.94
CA ALA A 342 -19.12 -33.87 16.73
C ALA A 342 -19.32 -35.34 16.33
N GLN A 343 -19.29 -35.64 15.04
CA GLN A 343 -19.41 -37.02 14.54
C GLN A 343 -18.20 -37.88 14.97
N ALA A 344 -16.98 -37.35 14.89
CA ALA A 344 -15.78 -38.06 15.35
C ALA A 344 -15.81 -38.33 16.86
N GLU A 345 -16.32 -37.40 17.66
CA GLU A 345 -16.48 -37.61 19.10
C GLU A 345 -17.50 -38.70 19.42
N ILE A 346 -18.64 -38.73 18.71
CA ILE A 346 -19.64 -39.79 18.86
C ILE A 346 -19.05 -41.16 18.49
N GLN A 347 -18.34 -41.25 17.37
CA GLN A 347 -17.68 -42.49 16.94
C GLN A 347 -16.66 -42.98 17.97
N ARG A 348 -15.84 -42.08 18.51
CA ARG A 348 -14.88 -42.42 19.57
C ARG A 348 -15.58 -42.93 20.83
N ARG A 349 -16.66 -42.28 21.29
CA ARG A 349 -17.43 -42.73 22.46
C ARG A 349 -18.08 -44.10 22.25
N LEU A 350 -18.51 -44.41 21.02
CA LEU A 350 -19.07 -45.73 20.69
C LEU A 350 -17.99 -46.81 20.70
N LEU A 351 -16.80 -46.53 20.15
CA LEU A 351 -15.65 -47.46 20.20
C LEU A 351 -15.17 -47.70 21.64
N ASP A 352 -15.09 -46.65 22.46
CA ASP A 352 -14.72 -46.76 23.88
C ASP A 352 -15.75 -47.59 24.69
N LEU A 353 -17.03 -47.62 24.26
CA LEU A 353 -18.07 -48.47 24.87
C LEU A 353 -18.01 -49.92 24.42
N GLU A 354 -17.54 -50.18 23.19
CA GLU A 354 -17.37 -51.53 22.64
C GLU A 354 -16.10 -52.22 23.17
N GLU A 355 -15.04 -51.46 23.47
CA GLU A 355 -13.80 -51.98 24.10
C GLU A 355 -13.88 -52.12 25.63
N GLY A 356 -14.94 -51.58 26.25
CA GLY A 356 -15.20 -51.64 27.69
C GLY A 356 -16.03 -52.84 28.17
N ILE A 357 -16.35 -53.79 27.28
CA ILE A 357 -17.05 -55.07 27.55
C ILE A 357 -16.03 -56.21 27.39
#